data_AF-A0A1M3CET4-F1
#
_entry.id   AF-A0A1M3CET4-F1
#
_cell.length_a   1.000
_cell.length_b   1.000
_cell.length_c   1.000
_cell.angle_alpha   90.00
_cell.angle_beta   90.00
_cell.angle_gamma   90.00
#
_symmetry.space_group_name_H-M   'P 1'
#
loop_
_entity.id
_entity.type
_entity.pdbx_description
1 polymer ?
#
loop_
_entity_poly.entity_id
_entity_poly.type
_entity_poly.pdbx_seq_one_letter_code
_entity_poly.pdbx_strand_id
1 'polypeptide(L)'
;MNDPDSGEKPPVSGAQDAGNAGRPKRSRRRKGKQKGAMSPSAVSPSAGQAAGSSVPAERPQAAPGGNNARRNKRRRHGRIPGAENVRPLAPVGQREASQHEPRQADGRKNRRKHRGRKSGSRVLPSAAEAVVLSPAAEPVAEARPAHHAPEPRGEALPAPRFAERDQYDAPLYAALDLGTNNCRLLVAQPTRPGQFRVVDAFSRIVRLGEGLGASGRLSDEAMDRSVEALKVCAAKLKHRNIRRSRLIATEACRAAENGETFLHRVREETGLELEIINRETEARLAVSGCSSLVGREAKSVVLFDIGGGSSEIAVIRIGENRSSRLANHITHWTSLPVGVVTLSERHGGRDVTPESFAGMVSEVEGMLANFDCPGDIVYAPEDFHLIGTSGTVTTLAGVHLDLPRYDRRRVDGVWLSDDEVTAMQARLLSWDFSARAANPCIGPDRADLVLAGCAILEAIRKRWPSRRMRVADRGLREGLLTDMMADDGVWRRGRHRRNQRGGHRNPAKPEGQAS
;
A
#
# COMPACT_ATOMS: atom_id res chain seq x y z
N MET A 1 -20.50 -10.42 -2.99
CA MET A 1 -19.57 -10.06 -1.92
C MET A 1 -20.25 -8.93 -1.18
N ASN A 2 -20.45 -9.06 0.12
CA ASN A 2 -21.03 -7.98 0.91
C ASN A 2 -19.88 -7.24 1.59
N ASP A 3 -19.96 -5.92 1.64
CA ASP A 3 -19.03 -5.09 2.41
C ASP A 3 -19.20 -5.43 3.90
N PRO A 4 -18.13 -5.79 4.65
CA PRO A 4 -18.26 -6.11 6.07
C PRO A 4 -18.82 -4.96 6.92
N ASP A 5 -18.76 -3.71 6.44
CA ASP A 5 -19.29 -2.50 7.10
C ASP A 5 -20.67 -2.06 6.56
N SER A 6 -21.45 -2.93 5.89
CA SER A 6 -22.74 -2.53 5.28
C SER A 6 -23.87 -2.26 6.29
N GLY A 7 -23.81 -1.12 6.97
CA GLY A 7 -24.93 -0.50 7.68
C GLY A 7 -26.09 -0.14 6.74
N GLU A 8 -27.26 0.11 7.33
CA GLU A 8 -28.53 0.22 6.60
C GLU A 8 -28.52 1.31 5.52
N LYS A 9 -29.01 0.96 4.31
CA LYS A 9 -29.26 1.93 3.25
C LYS A 9 -30.55 2.71 3.55
N PRO A 10 -30.52 4.06 3.59
CA PRO A 10 -31.75 4.84 3.72
C PRO A 10 -32.63 4.69 2.45
N PRO A 11 -33.96 4.78 2.58
CA PRO A 11 -34.87 4.61 1.46
C PRO A 11 -34.82 5.81 0.51
N VAL A 12 -34.75 5.55 -0.79
CA VAL A 12 -34.82 6.58 -1.83
C VAL A 12 -36.28 6.98 -2.04
N SER A 13 -36.71 8.11 -1.46
CA SER A 13 -37.93 8.80 -1.86
C SER A 13 -37.58 10.02 -2.72
N GLY A 14 -38.29 10.17 -3.84
CA GLY A 14 -38.04 11.26 -4.79
C GLY A 14 -38.91 12.48 -4.52
N ALA A 15 -38.40 13.65 -4.90
CA ALA A 15 -39.19 14.87 -5.08
C ALA A 15 -38.66 15.65 -6.30
N GLN A 16 -39.47 15.70 -7.35
CA GLN A 16 -39.62 16.91 -8.20
C GLN A 16 -40.70 17.77 -7.48
N ASP A 17 -40.84 19.08 -7.67
CA ASP A 17 -40.74 19.82 -8.93
C ASP A 17 -40.79 21.34 -8.66
N ALA A 18 -40.18 22.15 -9.53
CA ALA A 18 -40.45 23.58 -9.79
C ALA A 18 -39.38 24.15 -10.75
N GLY A 19 -39.68 24.76 -11.90
CA GLY A 19 -40.95 24.87 -12.64
C GLY A 19 -40.83 25.98 -13.70
N ASN A 20 -41.29 25.76 -14.94
CA ASN A 20 -41.57 26.87 -15.87
C ASN A 20 -42.62 26.47 -16.94
N ALA A 21 -43.39 27.45 -17.42
CA ALA A 21 -44.62 27.26 -18.20
C ALA A 21 -44.39 27.19 -19.73
N GLY A 22 -45.26 26.46 -20.47
CA GLY A 22 -44.99 26.19 -21.90
C GLY A 22 -46.15 25.83 -22.87
N ARG A 23 -47.43 25.93 -22.48
CA ARG A 23 -48.64 25.76 -23.36
C ARG A 23 -48.90 24.36 -24.00
N PRO A 24 -50.14 24.07 -24.49
CA PRO A 24 -50.67 22.69 -24.52
C PRO A 24 -51.03 22.14 -25.91
N LYS A 25 -51.26 20.81 -26.02
CA LYS A 25 -52.18 20.21 -27.02
C LYS A 25 -52.69 18.79 -26.67
N ARG A 26 -54.00 18.70 -26.46
CA ARG A 26 -54.95 17.61 -26.82
C ARG A 26 -54.63 16.12 -26.49
N SER A 27 -55.22 15.67 -25.38
CA SER A 27 -56.17 14.54 -25.29
C SER A 27 -56.15 13.39 -26.33
N ARG A 28 -56.07 12.14 -25.85
CA ARG A 28 -56.97 11.04 -26.27
C ARG A 28 -57.11 9.96 -25.20
N ARG A 29 -58.19 9.16 -25.29
CA ARG A 29 -58.87 8.46 -24.17
C ARG A 29 -59.25 7.03 -24.58
N ARG A 30 -58.84 6.01 -23.81
CA ARG A 30 -59.32 4.60 -23.78
C ARG A 30 -58.84 4.01 -22.44
N LYS A 31 -59.61 3.49 -21.46
CA LYS A 31 -60.97 2.91 -21.33
C LYS A 31 -61.08 1.40 -21.66
N GLY A 32 -61.29 0.57 -20.62
CA GLY A 32 -61.60 -0.88 -20.65
C GLY A 32 -60.77 -1.64 -19.60
N LYS A 33 -61.31 -2.01 -18.40
CA LYS A 33 -62.24 -3.12 -18.03
C LYS A 33 -61.52 -4.49 -17.86
N GLN A 34 -61.90 -5.43 -16.98
CA GLN A 34 -62.50 -5.47 -15.61
C GLN A 34 -62.64 -6.97 -15.18
N LYS A 35 -62.86 -7.25 -13.88
CA LYS A 35 -63.19 -8.56 -13.22
C LYS A 35 -62.00 -9.50 -12.94
N GLY A 36 -61.95 -10.26 -11.82
CA GLY A 36 -62.83 -10.24 -10.63
C GLY A 36 -62.49 -11.31 -9.56
N ALA A 37 -62.35 -10.86 -8.31
CA ALA A 37 -62.82 -11.42 -7.02
C ALA A 37 -62.74 -12.94 -6.69
N MET A 38 -62.15 -13.29 -5.52
CA MET A 38 -62.85 -13.49 -4.23
C MET A 38 -61.85 -13.71 -3.05
N SER A 39 -62.26 -13.30 -1.83
CA SER A 39 -61.55 -13.45 -0.52
C SER A 39 -62.34 -14.45 0.37
N PRO A 40 -62.18 -14.62 1.73
CA PRO A 40 -61.56 -13.82 2.82
C PRO A 40 -60.56 -14.66 3.70
N SER A 41 -60.04 -14.33 4.89
CA SER A 41 -60.39 -13.41 6.02
C SER A 41 -59.12 -12.95 6.78
N ALA A 42 -58.97 -11.65 7.12
CA ALA A 42 -59.20 -11.01 8.45
C ALA A 42 -58.02 -11.14 9.48
N VAL A 43 -57.20 -10.09 9.68
CA VAL A 43 -57.32 -8.95 10.65
C VAL A 43 -56.73 -9.30 12.04
N SER A 44 -55.51 -8.86 12.43
CA SER A 44 -55.09 -7.54 13.01
C SER A 44 -55.56 -7.32 14.47
N PRO A 45 -55.04 -6.33 15.24
CA PRO A 45 -53.84 -5.46 15.09
C PRO A 45 -52.72 -5.92 16.09
N SER A 46 -51.81 -5.15 16.72
CA SER A 46 -51.43 -3.71 16.78
C SER A 46 -49.95 -3.55 17.24
N ALA A 47 -49.46 -2.31 17.38
CA ALA A 47 -48.32 -1.92 18.22
C ALA A 47 -48.78 -0.91 19.29
N GLY A 48 -48.01 -0.71 20.37
CA GLY A 48 -48.39 0.09 21.54
C GLY A 48 -47.95 1.58 21.51
N GLN A 49 -48.32 2.32 22.56
CA GLN A 49 -47.82 3.66 22.87
C GLN A 49 -47.74 3.93 24.39
N ALA A 50 -46.75 4.75 24.74
CA ALA A 50 -46.72 5.75 25.82
C ALA A 50 -46.70 5.37 27.32
N ALA A 51 -45.58 5.76 27.94
CA ALA A 51 -45.46 6.55 29.19
C ALA A 51 -45.81 5.94 30.57
N GLY A 52 -45.01 6.32 31.59
CA GLY A 52 -45.44 6.26 33.00
C GLY A 52 -44.44 5.72 34.02
N SER A 53 -43.59 6.60 34.56
CA SER A 53 -43.01 6.59 35.92
C SER A 53 -43.33 5.44 36.90
N SER A 54 -42.31 4.85 37.54
CA SER A 54 -42.04 4.93 39.00
C SER A 54 -40.94 3.98 39.50
N VAL A 55 -40.34 4.33 40.64
CA VAL A 55 -39.27 3.66 41.42
C VAL A 55 -39.99 3.17 42.72
N PRO A 56 -39.70 2.01 43.37
CA PRO A 56 -38.38 1.67 43.91
C PRO A 56 -37.93 0.18 43.94
N ALA A 57 -36.73 0.03 44.51
CA ALA A 57 -35.87 -1.14 44.67
C ALA A 57 -36.45 -2.38 45.39
N GLU A 58 -35.79 -3.53 45.21
CA GLU A 58 -35.19 -4.29 46.33
C GLU A 58 -34.10 -5.30 45.91
N ARG A 59 -33.19 -5.64 46.84
CA ARG A 59 -32.21 -6.75 46.83
C ARG A 59 -32.59 -7.71 47.97
N PRO A 60 -32.44 -9.03 47.83
CA PRO A 60 -31.29 -9.74 48.46
C PRO A 60 -30.71 -10.87 47.57
N GLN A 61 -29.38 -11.02 47.45
CA GLN A 61 -28.43 -11.80 48.30
C GLN A 61 -28.48 -13.34 48.22
N ALA A 62 -27.29 -13.89 47.91
CA ALA A 62 -26.67 -15.12 48.43
C ALA A 62 -27.14 -16.54 48.00
N ALA A 63 -26.12 -17.41 47.85
CA ALA A 63 -26.15 -18.87 47.61
C ALA A 63 -26.04 -19.63 48.97
N PRO A 64 -25.64 -20.93 49.11
CA PRO A 64 -25.26 -21.97 48.13
C PRO A 64 -25.74 -23.43 48.44
N GLY A 65 -25.28 -24.41 47.63
CA GLY A 65 -25.28 -25.86 47.93
C GLY A 65 -26.10 -26.72 46.95
N GLY A 66 -25.76 -27.96 46.60
CA GLY A 66 -24.56 -28.76 46.92
C GLY A 66 -24.85 -30.21 47.33
N ASN A 67 -24.80 -31.18 46.40
CA ASN A 67 -24.54 -32.63 46.62
C ASN A 67 -24.55 -33.38 45.25
N ASN A 68 -23.56 -34.21 44.88
CA ASN A 68 -23.34 -35.64 45.23
C ASN A 68 -24.47 -36.58 44.79
N ALA A 69 -24.25 -37.79 44.24
CA ALA A 69 -23.06 -38.53 43.79
C ALA A 69 -23.55 -39.76 42.94
N ARG A 70 -22.76 -40.58 42.23
CA ARG A 70 -21.94 -41.70 42.77
C ARG A 70 -21.36 -42.58 41.62
N ARG A 71 -20.11 -43.05 41.79
CA ARG A 71 -19.54 -44.42 41.53
C ARG A 71 -19.73 -45.07 40.11
N ASN A 72 -18.86 -45.99 39.62
CA ASN A 72 -17.82 -46.78 40.29
C ASN A 72 -16.64 -47.23 39.37
N LYS A 73 -15.58 -47.77 39.99
CA LYS A 73 -14.30 -48.22 39.39
C LYS A 73 -14.35 -49.60 38.72
N ARG A 74 -13.36 -49.91 37.85
CA ARG A 74 -12.57 -51.17 37.90
C ARG A 74 -11.15 -51.04 37.30
N ARG A 75 -10.22 -51.87 37.78
CA ARG A 75 -8.75 -51.86 37.51
C ARG A 75 -8.33 -52.94 36.50
N ARG A 76 -7.11 -52.82 35.91
CA ARG A 76 -6.13 -53.93 35.80
C ARG A 76 -4.68 -53.44 35.52
N HIS A 77 -3.69 -54.29 35.81
CA HIS A 77 -2.24 -54.05 35.73
C HIS A 77 -1.60 -54.53 34.40
N GLY A 78 -0.40 -54.04 34.07
CA GLY A 78 0.51 -54.60 33.04
C GLY A 78 1.94 -54.03 33.14
N ARG A 79 2.98 -54.83 32.84
CA ARG A 79 4.44 -54.56 33.03
C ARG A 79 5.15 -53.95 31.81
N ILE A 80 6.34 -53.37 32.05
CA ILE A 80 7.41 -53.02 31.07
C ILE A 80 8.33 -54.24 30.83
N PRO A 81 9.05 -54.37 29.69
CA PRO A 81 10.45 -53.87 29.56
C PRO A 81 10.75 -53.23 28.16
N GLY A 82 11.88 -52.56 27.86
CA GLY A 82 13.14 -52.34 28.59
C GLY A 82 14.01 -51.20 27.98
N ALA A 83 15.31 -51.18 28.31
CA ALA A 83 16.31 -50.12 28.07
C ALA A 83 16.75 -49.95 26.58
N GLU A 84 17.60 -48.99 26.13
CA GLU A 84 18.63 -48.13 26.76
C GLU A 84 18.73 -46.72 26.06
N ASN A 85 19.68 -45.78 26.25
CA ASN A 85 20.80 -45.57 27.21
C ASN A 85 21.20 -44.06 27.30
N VAL A 86 21.35 -43.45 28.49
CA VAL A 86 22.16 -42.21 28.73
C VAL A 86 22.68 -42.19 30.17
N ARG A 87 23.97 -41.87 30.38
CA ARG A 87 24.59 -41.70 31.71
C ARG A 87 24.58 -40.24 32.18
N PRO A 88 24.30 -39.94 33.47
CA PRO A 88 24.66 -38.67 34.11
C PRO A 88 25.87 -38.82 35.05
N LEU A 89 26.61 -37.72 35.27
CA LEU A 89 27.51 -37.54 36.42
C LEU A 89 27.20 -36.23 37.13
N ALA A 90 27.43 -36.22 38.44
CA ALA A 90 26.85 -35.28 39.41
C ALA A 90 27.79 -34.10 39.77
N PRO A 91 27.31 -33.07 40.51
CA PRO A 91 27.96 -31.75 40.58
C PRO A 91 28.74 -31.48 41.88
N VAL A 92 29.68 -30.52 41.80
CA VAL A 92 30.31 -29.76 42.90
C VAL A 92 30.70 -28.39 42.30
N GLY A 93 30.58 -27.22 42.95
CA GLY A 93 30.01 -26.86 44.25
C GLY A 93 29.99 -25.32 44.39
N GLN A 94 29.18 -24.78 45.29
CA GLN A 94 29.05 -23.33 45.51
C GLN A 94 30.27 -22.73 46.22
N ARG A 95 30.66 -21.49 45.88
CA ARG A 95 31.27 -20.53 46.83
C ARG A 95 30.86 -19.09 46.50
N GLU A 96 30.87 -18.26 47.55
CA GLU A 96 30.16 -16.99 47.65
C GLU A 96 30.90 -15.81 47.02
N ALA A 97 30.13 -14.78 46.65
CA ALA A 97 30.67 -13.46 46.33
C ALA A 97 31.02 -12.70 47.63
N SER A 98 32.17 -12.04 47.65
CA SER A 98 32.50 -11.02 48.65
C SER A 98 32.97 -9.74 47.95
N GLN A 99 32.51 -8.61 48.48
CA GLN A 99 32.79 -7.27 47.96
C GLN A 99 34.12 -6.77 48.52
N HIS A 100 34.95 -6.10 47.71
CA HIS A 100 35.75 -4.95 48.14
C HIS A 100 36.50 -4.26 46.98
N GLU A 101 36.18 -2.99 46.75
CA GLU A 101 37.08 -1.98 46.17
C GLU A 101 37.74 -1.16 47.31
N PRO A 102 38.65 -0.19 47.06
CA PRO A 102 39.86 -0.29 46.23
C PRO A 102 41.08 0.38 46.93
N ARG A 103 42.34 0.02 46.59
CA ARG A 103 43.51 0.89 46.90
C ARG A 103 44.59 0.93 45.82
N GLN A 104 45.23 2.09 45.75
CA GLN A 104 46.24 2.52 44.77
C GLN A 104 47.64 1.99 45.13
N ALA A 105 48.53 1.81 44.15
CA ALA A 105 49.61 2.78 43.85
C ALA A 105 50.76 2.22 42.98
N ASP A 106 51.31 3.11 42.14
CA ASP A 106 52.67 3.18 41.56
C ASP A 106 53.28 2.07 40.69
N GLY A 107 53.97 2.48 39.61
CA GLY A 107 54.70 1.52 38.78
C GLY A 107 55.70 1.93 37.68
N ARG A 108 55.71 3.17 37.13
CA ARG A 108 56.61 3.61 36.00
C ARG A 108 56.36 2.88 34.65
N LYS A 109 56.83 3.34 33.48
CA LYS A 109 57.14 4.67 32.88
C LYS A 109 57.35 4.41 31.37
N ASN A 110 56.74 5.20 30.47
CA ASN A 110 57.58 5.91 29.49
C ASN A 110 56.93 7.17 28.91
N ARG A 111 57.78 8.15 28.59
CA ARG A 111 57.40 9.50 28.14
C ARG A 111 57.89 9.76 26.72
N ARG A 112 57.07 10.45 25.93
CA ARG A 112 57.35 11.79 25.33
C ARG A 112 56.01 12.29 24.74
N LYS A 113 55.42 13.41 25.19
CA LYS A 113 55.84 14.84 25.11
C LYS A 113 56.13 15.24 23.66
N HIS A 114 55.69 16.39 23.13
CA HIS A 114 54.89 17.56 23.57
C HIS A 114 54.58 18.35 22.27
N ARG A 115 53.84 19.47 22.14
CA ARG A 115 53.20 20.49 23.00
C ARG A 115 52.10 21.12 22.10
N GLY A 116 50.94 21.54 22.61
CA GLY A 116 50.71 22.93 23.08
C GLY A 116 50.33 23.86 21.90
N ARG A 117 49.34 24.76 21.99
CA ARG A 117 48.91 25.55 23.17
C ARG A 117 47.46 26.10 22.98
N LYS A 118 46.83 26.51 24.08
CA LYS A 118 45.44 27.02 24.18
C LYS A 118 45.29 28.53 23.91
N SER A 119 44.02 28.96 23.88
CA SER A 119 43.44 30.31 24.09
C SER A 119 43.35 31.22 22.85
N GLY A 120 42.32 32.06 22.68
CA GLY A 120 41.21 32.36 23.60
C GLY A 120 40.01 33.06 22.92
N SER A 121 39.01 33.41 23.72
CA SER A 121 37.73 34.04 23.37
C SER A 121 37.82 35.42 22.68
N ARG A 122 36.83 35.79 21.84
CA ARG A 122 35.72 36.75 22.16
C ARG A 122 35.14 37.52 20.94
N VAL A 123 33.81 37.37 20.71
CA VAL A 123 32.82 38.33 20.12
C VAL A 123 32.90 38.74 18.63
N LEU A 124 31.70 38.95 18.06
CA LEU A 124 31.25 39.36 16.71
C LEU A 124 31.55 40.87 16.40
N PRO A 125 31.19 41.51 15.24
CA PRO A 125 30.29 41.09 14.14
C PRO A 125 30.68 41.51 12.68
N SER A 126 29.70 41.35 11.76
CA SER A 126 29.39 42.23 10.59
C SER A 126 29.91 41.91 9.17
N ALA A 127 28.98 41.35 8.37
CA ALA A 127 28.48 41.81 7.05
C ALA A 127 29.39 42.11 5.82
N ALA A 128 28.80 41.80 4.64
CA ALA A 128 29.03 42.36 3.30
C ALA A 128 30.38 42.04 2.58
N GLU A 129 30.47 41.94 1.25
CA GLU A 129 29.50 41.53 0.21
C GLU A 129 30.28 41.22 -1.11
N ALA A 130 29.68 40.44 -2.02
CA ALA A 130 29.84 40.52 -3.48
C ALA A 130 31.10 39.99 -4.24
N VAL A 131 30.80 39.73 -5.52
CA VAL A 131 31.64 39.69 -6.74
C VAL A 131 32.17 38.33 -7.26
N VAL A 132 31.61 37.98 -8.43
CA VAL A 132 31.94 36.91 -9.39
C VAL A 132 33.25 37.20 -10.15
N LEU A 133 34.03 36.18 -10.53
CA LEU A 133 34.99 36.27 -11.65
C LEU A 133 35.32 34.91 -12.28
N SER A 134 35.19 34.83 -13.61
CA SER A 134 35.88 33.89 -14.52
C SER A 134 36.70 34.73 -15.52
N PRO A 135 37.89 34.28 -15.99
CA PRO A 135 38.03 33.65 -17.32
C PRO A 135 39.04 32.45 -17.26
N ALA A 136 39.71 31.89 -18.29
CA ALA A 136 39.87 32.16 -19.73
C ALA A 136 40.16 30.85 -20.52
N ALA A 137 40.55 30.94 -21.81
CA ALA A 137 41.09 29.86 -22.63
C ALA A 137 42.18 30.38 -23.61
N GLU A 138 43.06 29.51 -24.14
CA GLU A 138 44.04 29.75 -25.23
C GLU A 138 44.50 28.38 -25.84
N PRO A 139 45.23 28.30 -26.99
CA PRO A 139 44.97 28.92 -28.30
C PRO A 139 45.17 27.93 -29.50
N VAL A 140 45.21 28.42 -30.75
CA VAL A 140 45.29 27.65 -32.04
C VAL A 140 46.46 28.15 -32.94
N ALA A 141 46.99 27.31 -33.85
CA ALA A 141 47.93 27.70 -34.93
C ALA A 141 47.75 26.85 -36.25
N GLU A 142 48.15 27.39 -37.41
CA GLU A 142 48.05 26.78 -38.78
C GLU A 142 49.46 26.61 -39.47
N ALA A 143 49.71 26.22 -40.74
CA ALA A 143 48.88 26.07 -41.96
C ALA A 143 49.50 25.19 -43.09
N ARG A 144 48.63 24.65 -43.99
CA ARG A 144 48.68 24.54 -45.50
C ARG A 144 49.96 24.11 -46.29
N PRO A 145 49.89 23.70 -47.59
CA PRO A 145 48.77 23.15 -48.41
C PRO A 145 49.10 21.98 -49.42
N ALA A 146 48.03 21.39 -50.01
CA ALA A 146 47.86 20.79 -51.37
C ALA A 146 48.56 19.46 -51.83
N HIS A 147 47.75 18.49 -52.35
CA HIS A 147 47.83 17.89 -53.72
C HIS A 147 46.71 16.83 -53.99
N HIS A 148 46.69 16.19 -55.18
CA HIS A 148 45.57 15.51 -55.87
C HIS A 148 45.01 14.18 -55.28
N ALA A 149 43.81 13.81 -55.77
CA ALA A 149 43.04 12.57 -55.49
C ALA A 149 43.60 11.31 -56.22
N PRO A 150 43.08 10.09 -55.91
CA PRO A 150 41.87 9.59 -56.59
C PRO A 150 40.85 8.84 -55.68
N GLU A 151 39.66 8.57 -56.23
CA GLU A 151 38.59 7.77 -55.59
C GLU A 151 38.89 6.25 -55.54
N PRO A 152 38.24 5.52 -54.62
CA PRO A 152 37.73 4.18 -54.88
C PRO A 152 36.19 4.10 -54.83
N ARG A 153 35.65 3.17 -55.62
CA ARG A 153 34.22 3.03 -55.91
C ARG A 153 33.44 2.28 -54.83
N GLY A 154 32.27 2.82 -54.50
CA GLY A 154 31.00 2.08 -54.35
C GLY A 154 30.93 0.89 -53.40
N GLU A 155 30.52 1.15 -52.16
CA GLU A 155 29.70 0.20 -51.38
C GLU A 155 28.33 0.84 -51.08
N ALA A 156 27.25 0.07 -51.28
CA ALA A 156 25.89 0.56 -51.10
C ALA A 156 25.55 0.64 -49.61
N LEU A 157 25.31 1.87 -49.11
CA LEU A 157 24.81 2.09 -47.76
C LEU A 157 23.48 1.33 -47.56
N PRO A 158 23.34 0.46 -46.54
CA PRO A 158 22.09 -0.22 -46.29
C PRO A 158 21.01 0.81 -45.87
N ALA A 159 19.84 0.73 -46.51
CA ALA A 159 18.73 1.64 -46.27
C ALA A 159 18.38 1.74 -44.77
N PRO A 160 18.01 2.94 -44.26
CA PRO A 160 17.73 3.13 -42.84
C PRO A 160 16.59 2.21 -42.40
N ARG A 161 16.84 1.42 -41.34
CA ARG A 161 15.89 0.46 -40.81
C ARG A 161 14.64 1.21 -40.30
N PHE A 162 13.53 1.08 -41.02
CA PHE A 162 12.19 1.54 -40.60
C PHE A 162 11.65 0.69 -39.42
N ALA A 163 12.33 0.74 -38.27
CA ALA A 163 12.03 -0.10 -37.11
C ALA A 163 12.12 0.62 -35.73
N GLU A 164 12.66 1.85 -35.65
CA GLU A 164 12.86 2.55 -34.38
C GLU A 164 11.88 3.70 -34.10
N ARG A 165 11.13 4.19 -35.10
CA ARG A 165 10.15 5.29 -34.90
C ARG A 165 8.85 4.85 -34.19
N ASP A 166 8.45 3.58 -34.30
CA ASP A 166 7.18 3.06 -33.72
C ASP A 166 7.17 2.98 -32.17
N GLN A 167 8.30 3.16 -31.47
CA GLN A 167 8.35 3.01 -30.00
C GLN A 167 8.02 4.28 -29.20
N TYR A 168 7.97 5.45 -29.84
CA TYR A 168 7.73 6.72 -29.14
C TYR A 168 6.25 7.13 -29.05
N ASP A 169 5.36 6.52 -29.84
CA ASP A 169 3.92 6.86 -29.89
C ASP A 169 3.01 5.98 -29.01
N ALA A 170 3.54 4.99 -28.26
CA ALA A 170 2.68 4.19 -27.40
C ALA A 170 2.12 5.07 -26.25
N PRO A 171 0.79 5.10 -26.04
CA PRO A 171 0.11 6.11 -25.25
C PRO A 171 0.49 6.07 -23.77
N LEU A 172 0.67 7.25 -23.16
CA LEU A 172 0.95 7.37 -21.74
C LEU A 172 -0.32 7.29 -20.90
N TYR A 173 -0.16 6.74 -19.70
CA TYR A 173 -1.17 6.66 -18.66
C TYR A 173 -0.65 7.28 -17.38
N ALA A 174 -1.54 7.79 -16.53
CA ALA A 174 -1.19 8.31 -15.23
C ALA A 174 -2.09 7.79 -14.11
N ALA A 175 -1.49 7.37 -13.00
CA ALA A 175 -2.19 7.06 -11.76
C ALA A 175 -1.67 7.96 -10.65
N LEU A 176 -2.57 8.72 -10.02
CA LEU A 176 -2.30 9.52 -8.83
C LEU A 176 -3.05 8.94 -7.64
N ASP A 177 -2.38 8.92 -6.50
CA ASP A 177 -2.82 8.39 -5.22
C ASP A 177 -2.52 9.44 -4.14
N LEU A 178 -3.58 9.94 -3.49
CA LEU A 178 -3.52 10.84 -2.35
C LEU A 178 -4.02 10.10 -1.09
N GLY A 179 -3.08 9.44 -0.42
CA GLY A 179 -3.34 8.76 0.85
C GLY A 179 -3.03 9.64 2.07
N THR A 180 -3.36 9.13 3.25
CA THR A 180 -3.20 9.80 4.56
C THR A 180 -1.78 10.33 4.83
N ASN A 181 -0.73 9.69 4.30
CA ASN A 181 0.66 10.09 4.55
C ASN A 181 1.39 10.62 3.29
N ASN A 182 1.15 10.05 2.10
CA ASN A 182 1.89 10.37 0.89
C ASN A 182 0.95 10.79 -0.24
N CYS A 183 1.35 11.80 -1.01
CA CYS A 183 0.84 12.07 -2.35
C CYS A 183 1.82 11.47 -3.38
N ARG A 184 1.32 10.65 -4.31
CA ARG A 184 2.14 9.93 -5.29
C ARG A 184 1.52 9.96 -6.67
N LEU A 185 2.34 10.19 -7.70
CA LEU A 185 1.97 10.11 -9.11
C LEU A 185 2.90 9.11 -9.81
N LEU A 186 2.34 8.32 -10.72
CA LEU A 186 3.07 7.41 -11.59
C LEU A 186 2.56 7.58 -13.03
N VAL A 187 3.45 7.98 -13.94
CA VAL A 187 3.19 8.05 -15.39
C VAL A 187 3.91 6.89 -16.07
N ALA A 188 3.19 6.11 -16.87
CA ALA A 188 3.71 4.88 -17.46
C ALA A 188 3.25 4.66 -18.90
N GLN A 189 4.04 3.89 -19.63
CA GLN A 189 3.81 3.48 -21.02
C GLN A 189 3.65 1.95 -21.06
N PRO A 190 2.59 1.39 -21.67
CA PRO A 190 2.45 -0.06 -21.80
C PRO A 190 3.56 -0.66 -22.67
N THR A 191 3.97 -1.89 -22.38
CA THR A 191 5.06 -2.58 -23.09
C THR A 191 4.62 -3.99 -23.54
N ARG A 192 5.13 -5.05 -22.91
CA ARG A 192 4.69 -6.43 -23.12
C ARG A 192 3.34 -6.67 -22.42
N PRO A 193 2.58 -7.73 -22.77
CA PRO A 193 1.32 -8.04 -22.09
C PRO A 193 1.44 -8.07 -20.57
N GLY A 194 0.61 -7.28 -19.88
CA GLY A 194 0.62 -7.13 -18.42
C GLY A 194 1.85 -6.40 -17.85
N GLN A 195 2.59 -5.65 -18.67
CA GLN A 195 3.78 -4.91 -18.26
C GLN A 195 3.78 -3.48 -18.81
N PHE A 196 4.35 -2.55 -18.05
CA PHE A 196 4.58 -1.16 -18.44
C PHE A 196 5.96 -0.68 -18.00
N ARG A 197 6.45 0.36 -18.66
CA ARG A 197 7.65 1.13 -18.29
C ARG A 197 7.20 2.41 -17.59
N VAL A 198 7.78 2.71 -16.44
CA VAL A 198 7.61 4.01 -15.77
C VAL A 198 8.35 5.08 -16.57
N VAL A 199 7.68 6.19 -16.85
CA VAL A 199 8.18 7.33 -17.64
C VAL A 199 8.40 8.57 -16.76
N ASP A 200 7.55 8.78 -15.77
CA ASP A 200 7.77 9.76 -14.70
C ASP A 200 7.16 9.22 -13.39
N ALA A 201 7.71 9.65 -12.27
CA ALA A 201 7.18 9.38 -10.95
C ALA A 201 7.32 10.63 -10.07
N PHE A 202 6.44 10.73 -9.09
CA PHE A 202 6.53 11.71 -8.01
C PHE A 202 6.02 11.07 -6.73
N SER A 203 6.64 11.40 -5.61
CA SER A 203 6.22 11.00 -4.27
C SER A 203 6.63 12.10 -3.30
N ARG A 204 5.70 12.58 -2.51
CA ARG A 204 5.95 13.54 -1.43
C ARG A 204 5.20 13.09 -0.18
N ILE A 205 5.87 13.16 0.97
CA ILE A 205 5.21 13.01 2.26
C ILE A 205 4.45 14.31 2.51
N VAL A 206 3.13 14.19 2.71
CA VAL A 206 2.22 15.32 2.91
C VAL A 206 1.53 15.28 4.27
N ARG A 207 1.45 14.09 4.91
CA ARG A 207 0.76 13.88 6.20
C ARG A 207 -0.65 14.50 6.22
N LEU A 208 -1.44 14.23 5.18
CA LEU A 208 -2.78 14.79 5.00
C LEU A 208 -3.73 14.47 6.18
N GLY A 209 -3.61 13.28 6.77
CA GLY A 209 -4.43 12.87 7.91
C GLY A 209 -3.76 12.99 9.26
N GLU A 210 -2.76 13.87 9.44
CA GLU A 210 -2.24 14.15 10.78
C GLU A 210 -3.30 14.88 11.64
N GLY A 211 -3.45 14.47 12.90
CA GLY A 211 -4.46 15.01 13.81
C GLY A 211 -5.91 14.62 13.49
N LEU A 212 -6.17 14.01 12.33
CA LEU A 212 -7.51 13.65 11.86
C LEU A 212 -8.27 12.75 12.85
N GLY A 213 -7.57 11.78 13.46
CA GLY A 213 -8.17 10.87 14.44
C GLY A 213 -8.67 11.55 15.71
N ALA A 214 -8.15 12.73 16.06
CA ALA A 214 -8.56 13.51 17.22
C ALA A 214 -9.55 14.64 16.89
N SER A 215 -9.47 15.21 15.67
CA SER A 215 -10.27 16.37 15.26
C SER A 215 -11.50 16.04 14.40
N GLY A 216 -11.53 14.87 13.75
CA GLY A 216 -12.51 14.54 12.70
C GLY A 216 -12.30 15.30 11.38
N ARG A 217 -11.26 16.15 11.28
CA ARG A 217 -11.08 17.11 10.18
C ARG A 217 -9.62 17.16 9.69
N LEU A 218 -9.44 17.42 8.39
CA LEU A 218 -8.14 17.76 7.81
C LEU A 218 -7.73 19.16 8.29
N SER A 219 -6.50 19.34 8.77
CA SER A 219 -5.96 20.65 9.14
C SER A 219 -5.61 21.49 7.91
N ASP A 220 -5.64 22.81 8.05
CA ASP A 220 -5.31 23.73 6.96
C ASP A 220 -3.86 23.54 6.48
N GLU A 221 -2.91 23.31 7.39
CA GLU A 221 -1.51 23.05 7.06
C GLU A 221 -1.33 21.74 6.28
N ALA A 222 -2.10 20.70 6.61
CA ALA A 222 -2.04 19.41 5.91
C ALA A 222 -2.70 19.48 4.53
N MET A 223 -3.79 20.25 4.40
CA MET A 223 -4.41 20.57 3.12
C MET A 223 -3.46 21.39 2.23
N ASP A 224 -2.82 22.45 2.74
CA ASP A 224 -1.88 23.30 2.00
C ASP A 224 -0.70 22.51 1.44
N ARG A 225 -0.01 21.72 2.27
CA ARG A 225 1.10 20.86 1.82
C ARG A 225 0.67 19.85 0.76
N SER A 226 -0.56 19.37 0.84
CA SER A 226 -1.14 18.43 -0.13
C SER A 226 -1.48 19.12 -1.45
N VAL A 227 -2.09 20.31 -1.41
CA VAL A 227 -2.33 21.14 -2.61
C VAL A 227 -1.01 21.47 -3.33
N GLU A 228 0.04 21.86 -2.60
CA GLU A 228 1.36 22.14 -3.20
C GLU A 228 2.01 20.88 -3.82
N ALA A 229 1.80 19.69 -3.24
CA ALA A 229 2.21 18.44 -3.87
C ALA A 229 1.41 18.16 -5.16
N LEU A 230 0.11 18.44 -5.15
CA LEU A 230 -0.81 18.23 -6.28
C LEU A 230 -0.56 19.22 -7.43
N LYS A 231 -0.14 20.47 -7.16
CA LYS A 231 0.31 21.43 -8.18
C LYS A 231 1.52 20.88 -8.98
N VAL A 232 2.47 20.23 -8.32
CA VAL A 232 3.60 19.54 -9.00
C VAL A 232 3.11 18.37 -9.86
N CYS A 233 2.14 17.60 -9.38
CA CYS A 233 1.50 16.54 -10.16
C CYS A 233 0.78 17.11 -11.40
N ALA A 234 0.00 18.18 -11.25
CA ALA A 234 -0.72 18.85 -12.34
C ALA A 234 0.22 19.33 -13.44
N ALA A 235 1.34 19.97 -13.08
CA ALA A 235 2.38 20.36 -14.02
C ALA A 235 2.95 19.13 -14.78
N LYS A 236 3.31 18.05 -14.07
CA LYS A 236 3.82 16.80 -14.67
C LYS A 236 2.83 16.14 -15.64
N LEU A 237 1.53 16.29 -15.42
CA LEU A 237 0.47 15.80 -16.31
C LEU A 237 0.30 16.70 -17.53
N LYS A 238 0.22 18.02 -17.33
CA LYS A 238 0.01 19.04 -18.38
C LYS A 238 1.07 19.01 -19.48
N HIS A 239 2.32 18.66 -19.15
CA HIS A 239 3.42 18.59 -20.11
C HIS A 239 3.51 17.26 -20.90
N ARG A 240 2.48 16.40 -20.85
CA ARG A 240 2.51 15.07 -21.50
C ARG A 240 1.20 14.71 -22.19
N ASN A 241 1.31 13.96 -23.28
CA ASN A 241 0.16 13.37 -23.96
C ASN A 241 -0.36 12.13 -23.19
N ILE A 242 -1.02 12.38 -22.07
CA ILE A 242 -1.66 11.34 -21.24
C ILE A 242 -2.98 10.95 -21.91
N ARG A 243 -3.11 9.69 -22.37
CA ARG A 243 -4.36 9.21 -22.98
C ARG A 243 -5.45 8.96 -21.95
N ARG A 244 -5.08 8.51 -20.74
CA ARG A 244 -6.03 8.29 -19.64
C ARG A 244 -5.33 8.43 -18.30
N SER A 245 -5.99 9.12 -17.38
CA SER A 245 -5.57 9.24 -15.98
C SER A 245 -6.67 8.80 -15.04
N ARG A 246 -6.30 8.26 -13.87
CA ARG A 246 -7.16 8.19 -12.68
C ARG A 246 -6.42 8.77 -11.49
N LEU A 247 -7.09 9.64 -10.75
CA LEU A 247 -6.55 10.37 -9.63
C LEU A 247 -7.47 10.06 -8.43
N ILE A 248 -6.95 9.35 -7.43
CA ILE A 248 -7.75 8.87 -6.30
C ILE A 248 -7.31 9.53 -5.00
N ALA A 249 -8.26 9.66 -4.07
CA ALA A 249 -8.01 9.93 -2.66
C ALA A 249 -8.54 8.77 -1.80
N THR A 250 -7.89 8.49 -0.67
CA THR A 250 -8.22 7.33 0.18
C THR A 250 -8.64 7.73 1.61
N GLU A 251 -8.30 6.94 2.64
CA GLU A 251 -8.90 6.99 3.99
C GLU A 251 -8.94 8.40 4.61
N ALA A 252 -7.92 9.25 4.42
CA ALA A 252 -7.94 10.60 5.02
C ALA A 252 -9.07 11.49 4.48
N CYS A 253 -9.28 11.54 3.16
CA CYS A 253 -10.39 12.29 2.58
C CYS A 253 -11.74 11.60 2.86
N ARG A 254 -11.75 10.27 2.93
CA ARG A 254 -12.94 9.44 3.20
C ARG A 254 -13.46 9.59 4.63
N ALA A 255 -12.57 9.75 5.61
CA ALA A 255 -12.91 9.82 7.03
C ALA A 255 -13.12 11.25 7.56
N ALA A 256 -12.63 12.28 6.86
CA ALA A 256 -12.73 13.66 7.31
C ALA A 256 -14.03 14.35 6.92
N GLU A 257 -14.65 15.09 7.86
CA GLU A 257 -15.85 15.89 7.62
C GLU A 257 -15.69 16.92 6.49
N ASN A 258 -14.48 17.45 6.31
CA ASN A 258 -14.12 18.43 5.28
C ASN A 258 -13.41 17.81 4.06
N GLY A 259 -13.45 16.48 3.90
CA GLY A 259 -12.80 15.78 2.78
C GLY A 259 -13.25 16.26 1.41
N GLU A 260 -14.56 16.37 1.18
CA GLU A 260 -15.13 16.89 -0.08
C GLU A 260 -14.82 18.38 -0.31
N THR A 261 -14.83 19.19 0.75
CA THR A 261 -14.42 20.61 0.68
C THR A 261 -12.97 20.75 0.24
N PHE A 262 -12.09 19.89 0.76
CA PHE A 262 -10.69 19.82 0.35
C PHE A 262 -10.54 19.38 -1.11
N LEU A 263 -11.30 18.38 -1.59
CA LEU A 263 -11.24 17.98 -3.00
C LEU A 263 -11.77 19.07 -3.95
N HIS A 264 -12.80 19.82 -3.55
CA HIS A 264 -13.22 21.02 -4.29
C HIS A 264 -12.08 22.05 -4.38
N ARG A 265 -11.38 22.32 -3.28
CA ARG A 265 -10.22 23.21 -3.26
C ARG A 265 -9.09 22.72 -4.18
N VAL A 266 -8.80 21.42 -4.17
CA VAL A 266 -7.82 20.80 -5.08
C VAL A 266 -8.22 21.01 -6.54
N ARG A 267 -9.49 20.83 -6.90
CA ARG A 267 -10.00 21.06 -8.25
C ARG A 267 -9.76 22.51 -8.69
N GLU A 268 -10.14 23.49 -7.87
CA GLU A 268 -10.01 24.91 -8.18
C GLU A 268 -8.54 25.35 -8.30
N GLU A 269 -7.67 24.92 -7.39
CA GLU A 269 -6.26 25.36 -7.37
C GLU A 269 -5.33 24.61 -8.34
N THR A 270 -5.72 23.41 -8.80
CA THR A 270 -4.82 22.54 -9.59
C THR A 270 -5.40 22.04 -10.91
N GLY A 271 -6.72 22.15 -11.10
CA GLY A 271 -7.44 21.53 -12.22
C GLY A 271 -7.54 20.01 -12.15
N LEU A 272 -7.11 19.37 -11.05
CA LEU A 272 -7.18 17.92 -10.87
C LEU A 272 -8.50 17.50 -10.23
N GLU A 273 -9.26 16.67 -10.94
CA GLU A 273 -10.45 16.00 -10.40
C GLU A 273 -10.02 14.68 -9.75
N LEU A 274 -10.10 14.61 -8.41
CA LEU A 274 -9.81 13.40 -7.63
C LEU A 274 -11.14 12.74 -7.20
N GLU A 275 -11.17 11.40 -7.20
CA GLU A 275 -12.30 10.60 -6.70
C GLU A 275 -11.94 9.93 -5.36
N ILE A 276 -12.82 10.00 -4.36
CA ILE A 276 -12.68 9.20 -3.14
C ILE A 276 -13.09 7.77 -3.47
N ILE A 277 -12.15 6.81 -3.35
CA ILE A 277 -12.47 5.39 -3.56
C ILE A 277 -12.95 4.73 -2.26
N ASN A 278 -13.75 3.67 -2.38
CA ASN A 278 -14.13 2.84 -1.24
C ASN A 278 -13.06 1.79 -0.89
N ARG A 279 -13.16 1.22 0.32
CA ARG A 279 -12.23 0.23 0.88
C ARG A 279 -12.11 -1.04 0.03
N GLU A 280 -13.22 -1.52 -0.54
CA GLU A 280 -13.20 -2.66 -1.47
C GLU A 280 -12.34 -2.36 -2.71
N THR A 281 -12.52 -1.18 -3.32
CA THR A 281 -11.75 -0.76 -4.50
C THR A 281 -10.26 -0.65 -4.17
N GLU A 282 -9.93 -0.13 -2.99
CA GLU A 282 -8.56 0.01 -2.49
C GLU A 282 -7.88 -1.37 -2.38
N ALA A 283 -8.52 -2.32 -1.68
CA ALA A 283 -8.04 -3.70 -1.56
C ALA A 283 -7.89 -4.40 -2.93
N ARG A 284 -8.87 -4.25 -3.82
CA ARG A 284 -8.81 -4.85 -5.17
C ARG A 284 -7.70 -4.25 -6.03
N LEU A 285 -7.45 -2.94 -5.96
CA LEU A 285 -6.37 -2.26 -6.68
C LEU A 285 -4.99 -2.68 -6.16
N ALA A 286 -4.82 -2.84 -4.84
CA ALA A 286 -3.59 -3.37 -4.25
C ALA A 286 -3.27 -4.78 -4.80
N VAL A 287 -4.28 -5.65 -4.89
CA VAL A 287 -4.16 -6.99 -5.50
C VAL A 287 -3.82 -6.92 -7.00
N SER A 288 -4.48 -6.06 -7.78
CA SER A 288 -4.14 -5.84 -9.20
C SER A 288 -2.68 -5.40 -9.38
N GLY A 289 -2.21 -4.43 -8.60
CA GLY A 289 -0.85 -3.89 -8.68
C GLY A 289 0.26 -4.88 -8.30
N CYS A 290 -0.02 -5.78 -7.34
CA CYS A 290 0.92 -6.81 -6.90
C CYS A 290 0.86 -8.10 -7.72
N SER A 291 -0.08 -8.24 -8.65
CA SER A 291 -0.41 -9.52 -9.32
C SER A 291 0.79 -10.29 -9.89
N SER A 292 1.75 -9.58 -10.50
CA SER A 292 2.99 -10.16 -11.06
C SER A 292 4.00 -10.70 -10.03
N LEU A 293 3.81 -10.43 -8.74
CA LEU A 293 4.70 -10.87 -7.65
C LEU A 293 4.24 -12.17 -6.99
N VAL A 294 3.03 -12.66 -7.28
CA VAL A 294 2.53 -13.95 -6.80
C VAL A 294 3.41 -15.10 -7.31
N GLY A 295 3.89 -15.94 -6.40
CA GLY A 295 4.70 -17.12 -6.71
C GLY A 295 4.02 -18.08 -7.70
N ARG A 296 4.79 -18.68 -8.61
CA ARG A 296 4.24 -19.57 -9.64
C ARG A 296 3.60 -20.84 -9.08
N GLU A 297 4.08 -21.37 -7.96
CA GLU A 297 3.50 -22.55 -7.31
C GLU A 297 2.47 -22.21 -6.22
N ALA A 298 2.34 -20.93 -5.85
CA ALA A 298 1.46 -20.53 -4.76
C ALA A 298 -0.02 -20.77 -5.09
N LYS A 299 -0.70 -21.50 -4.18
CA LYS A 299 -2.14 -21.79 -4.24
C LYS A 299 -2.95 -20.79 -3.42
N SER A 300 -2.35 -20.19 -2.40
CA SER A 300 -2.94 -19.06 -1.67
C SER A 300 -1.91 -17.99 -1.32
N VAL A 301 -2.39 -16.76 -1.18
CA VAL A 301 -1.64 -15.58 -0.76
C VAL A 301 -2.52 -14.74 0.15
N VAL A 302 -1.97 -14.24 1.26
CA VAL A 302 -2.54 -13.09 1.96
C VAL A 302 -1.74 -11.87 1.53
N LEU A 303 -2.42 -10.95 0.84
CA LEU A 303 -1.87 -9.66 0.46
C LEU A 303 -2.33 -8.61 1.45
N PHE A 304 -1.46 -7.66 1.81
CA PHE A 304 -1.83 -6.51 2.61
C PHE A 304 -1.14 -5.22 2.16
N ASP A 305 -1.86 -4.11 2.25
CA ASP A 305 -1.35 -2.75 2.11
C ASP A 305 -1.38 -2.09 3.50
N ILE A 306 -0.23 -1.63 4.00
CA ILE A 306 -0.17 -0.89 5.27
C ILE A 306 -0.11 0.60 4.92
N GLY A 307 -1.30 1.21 4.91
CA GLY A 307 -1.51 2.62 4.61
C GLY A 307 -1.15 3.55 5.78
N GLY A 308 -1.51 4.83 5.61
CA GLY A 308 -1.35 5.81 6.68
C GLY A 308 -2.53 5.83 7.65
N GLY A 309 -3.76 5.77 7.15
CA GLY A 309 -4.99 5.80 7.95
C GLY A 309 -5.67 4.44 8.11
N SER A 310 -5.63 3.62 7.05
CA SER A 310 -6.17 2.26 6.99
C SER A 310 -5.10 1.22 6.64
N SER A 311 -5.45 -0.05 6.75
CA SER A 311 -4.66 -1.18 6.24
C SER A 311 -5.58 -2.23 5.60
N GLU A 312 -5.46 -2.41 4.29
CA GLU A 312 -6.26 -3.35 3.51
C GLU A 312 -5.63 -4.74 3.51
N ILE A 313 -6.45 -5.78 3.64
CA ILE A 313 -6.01 -7.18 3.68
C ILE A 313 -6.90 -7.98 2.73
N ALA A 314 -6.30 -8.74 1.82
CA ALA A 314 -6.99 -9.54 0.81
C ALA A 314 -6.48 -10.99 0.81
N VAL A 315 -7.42 -11.92 0.95
CA VAL A 315 -7.18 -13.36 1.01
C VAL A 315 -7.46 -13.98 -0.34
N ILE A 316 -6.41 -14.44 -1.01
CA ILE A 316 -6.46 -14.89 -2.40
C ILE A 316 -6.33 -16.41 -2.44
N ARG A 317 -7.28 -17.13 -3.03
CA ARG A 317 -7.17 -18.58 -3.31
C ARG A 317 -7.17 -18.77 -4.83
N ILE A 318 -6.02 -19.16 -5.36
CA ILE A 318 -5.77 -19.26 -6.81
C ILE A 318 -6.18 -20.65 -7.34
N GLY A 319 -6.01 -21.68 -6.51
CA GLY A 319 -6.27 -23.07 -6.87
C GLY A 319 -5.52 -23.48 -8.15
N GLU A 320 -6.14 -24.34 -8.95
CA GLU A 320 -5.63 -24.76 -10.26
C GLU A 320 -5.96 -23.76 -11.38
N ASN A 321 -7.01 -22.93 -11.21
CA ASN A 321 -7.53 -22.07 -12.27
C ASN A 321 -6.95 -20.66 -12.23
N ARG A 322 -5.78 -20.46 -12.85
CA ARG A 322 -5.10 -19.15 -12.87
C ARG A 322 -5.72 -18.17 -13.88
N SER A 323 -6.85 -17.56 -13.51
CA SER A 323 -7.38 -16.37 -14.21
C SER A 323 -6.33 -15.26 -14.38
N SER A 324 -6.44 -14.50 -15.47
CA SER A 324 -5.53 -13.39 -15.80
C SER A 324 -5.68 -12.15 -14.91
N ARG A 325 -6.82 -12.01 -14.20
CA ARG A 325 -7.06 -10.96 -13.20
C ARG A 325 -7.04 -11.55 -11.80
N LEU A 326 -5.96 -11.33 -11.07
CA LEU A 326 -5.77 -11.88 -9.71
C LEU A 326 -6.86 -11.41 -8.73
N ALA A 327 -7.37 -10.18 -8.90
CA ALA A 327 -8.45 -9.63 -8.07
C ALA A 327 -9.80 -10.38 -8.19
N ASN A 328 -9.93 -11.34 -9.11
CA ASN A 328 -11.09 -12.24 -9.19
C ASN A 328 -10.95 -13.48 -8.28
N HIS A 329 -9.77 -13.71 -7.70
CA HIS A 329 -9.45 -14.81 -6.78
C HIS A 329 -9.47 -14.39 -5.31
N ILE A 330 -9.86 -13.14 -5.03
CA ILE A 330 -10.08 -12.65 -3.67
C ILE A 330 -11.31 -13.37 -3.13
N THR A 331 -11.11 -14.16 -2.07
CA THR A 331 -12.16 -14.91 -1.39
C THR A 331 -12.72 -14.14 -0.20
N HIS A 332 -11.84 -13.45 0.54
CA HIS A 332 -12.19 -12.60 1.67
C HIS A 332 -11.31 -11.34 1.58
N TRP A 333 -11.83 -10.21 2.05
CA TRP A 333 -11.04 -9.01 2.25
C TRP A 333 -11.57 -8.22 3.45
N THR A 334 -10.72 -7.39 4.04
CA THR A 334 -11.10 -6.39 5.04
C THR A 334 -10.22 -5.15 4.87
N SER A 335 -10.65 -4.04 5.46
CA SER A 335 -9.87 -2.81 5.57
C SER A 335 -9.95 -2.37 7.03
N LEU A 336 -8.85 -2.53 7.76
CA LEU A 336 -8.81 -2.10 9.15
C LEU A 336 -8.75 -0.56 9.19
N PRO A 337 -9.49 0.12 10.07
CA PRO A 337 -9.44 1.59 10.26
C PRO A 337 -8.19 2.01 11.06
N VAL A 338 -7.05 1.42 10.72
CA VAL A 338 -5.75 1.68 11.33
C VAL A 338 -4.64 1.59 10.29
N GLY A 339 -3.76 2.58 10.28
CA GLY A 339 -2.54 2.62 9.48
C GLY A 339 -1.41 3.24 10.30
N VAL A 340 -0.26 3.46 9.68
CA VAL A 340 0.95 3.88 10.44
C VAL A 340 0.81 5.24 11.11
N VAL A 341 0.01 6.16 10.58
CA VAL A 341 -0.22 7.49 11.18
C VAL A 341 -1.18 7.35 12.35
N THR A 342 -2.36 6.77 12.12
CA THR A 342 -3.42 6.70 13.15
C THR A 342 -3.01 5.85 14.36
N LEU A 343 -2.22 4.78 14.16
CA LEU A 343 -1.66 3.98 15.26
C LEU A 343 -0.51 4.70 15.98
N SER A 344 0.37 5.39 15.23
CA SER A 344 1.46 6.21 15.81
C SER A 344 0.92 7.33 16.69
N GLU A 345 -0.16 8.00 16.28
CA GLU A 345 -0.80 9.08 17.05
C GLU A 345 -1.40 8.56 18.37
N ARG A 346 -1.99 7.36 18.37
CA ARG A 346 -2.55 6.73 19.59
C ARG A 346 -1.49 6.25 20.59
N HIS A 347 -0.30 5.87 20.11
CA HIS A 347 0.77 5.25 20.94
C HIS A 347 2.07 6.08 21.00
N GLY A 348 2.03 7.35 20.59
CA GLY A 348 3.15 8.29 20.61
C GLY A 348 4.15 8.16 19.46
N GLY A 349 4.52 6.94 19.04
CA GLY A 349 5.32 6.61 17.83
C GLY A 349 6.79 7.05 17.82
N ARG A 350 7.10 8.23 18.36
CA ARG A 350 8.46 8.74 18.56
C ARG A 350 9.23 7.90 19.58
N ASP A 351 8.63 7.73 20.76
CA ASP A 351 9.27 7.09 21.91
C ASP A 351 8.51 5.78 22.24
N VAL A 352 8.74 4.77 21.40
CA VAL A 352 8.11 3.45 21.51
C VAL A 352 8.98 2.52 22.35
N THR A 353 8.39 1.96 23.41
CA THR A 353 9.01 0.94 24.25
C THR A 353 8.54 -0.46 23.81
N PRO A 354 9.16 -1.56 24.28
CA PRO A 354 8.65 -2.91 24.02
C PRO A 354 7.19 -3.10 24.49
N GLU A 355 6.80 -2.44 25.58
CA GLU A 355 5.44 -2.50 26.14
C GLU A 355 4.44 -1.74 25.26
N SER A 356 4.76 -0.52 24.80
CA SER A 356 3.86 0.20 23.89
C SER A 356 3.83 -0.41 22.49
N PHE A 357 4.93 -1.03 22.04
CA PHE A 357 4.93 -1.88 20.84
C PHE A 357 4.00 -3.09 20.98
N ALA A 358 4.06 -3.82 22.08
CA ALA A 358 3.15 -4.92 22.36
C ALA A 358 1.68 -4.44 22.46
N GLY A 359 1.44 -3.24 23.01
CA GLY A 359 0.13 -2.58 23.02
C GLY A 359 -0.40 -2.30 21.61
N MET A 360 0.42 -1.72 20.74
CA MET A 360 0.08 -1.51 19.32
C MET A 360 -0.26 -2.82 18.60
N VAL A 361 0.51 -3.89 18.84
CA VAL A 361 0.23 -5.21 18.25
C VAL A 361 -1.10 -5.78 18.75
N SER A 362 -1.36 -5.72 20.06
CA SER A 362 -2.59 -6.21 20.68
C SER A 362 -3.84 -5.47 20.19
N GLU A 363 -3.74 -4.15 19.95
CA GLU A 363 -4.83 -3.36 19.37
C GLU A 363 -5.21 -3.87 17.96
N VAL A 364 -4.21 -4.08 17.10
CA VAL A 364 -4.43 -4.56 15.72
C VAL A 364 -4.88 -6.03 15.72
N GLU A 365 -4.38 -6.87 16.62
CA GLU A 365 -4.87 -8.24 16.83
C GLU A 365 -6.38 -8.24 17.20
N GLY A 366 -6.81 -7.31 18.06
CA GLY A 366 -8.22 -7.11 18.40
C GLY A 366 -9.10 -6.74 17.19
N MET A 367 -8.59 -5.88 16.29
CA MET A 367 -9.29 -5.57 15.03
C MET A 367 -9.33 -6.78 14.07
N LEU A 368 -8.23 -7.53 13.96
CA LEU A 368 -8.14 -8.73 13.12
C LEU A 368 -9.01 -9.89 13.62
N ALA A 369 -9.30 -9.96 14.93
CA ALA A 369 -10.18 -10.97 15.51
C ALA A 369 -11.62 -10.90 14.94
N ASN A 370 -12.06 -9.70 14.55
CA ASN A 370 -13.37 -9.47 13.94
C ASN A 370 -13.43 -9.83 12.45
N PHE A 371 -12.29 -10.08 11.80
CA PHE A 371 -12.27 -10.50 10.41
C PHE A 371 -12.61 -11.99 10.29
N ASP A 372 -13.88 -12.25 9.92
CA ASP A 372 -14.37 -13.58 9.60
C ASP A 372 -13.71 -14.11 8.31
N CYS A 373 -12.56 -14.74 8.51
CA CYS A 373 -11.83 -15.45 7.49
C CYS A 373 -11.42 -16.82 8.05
N PRO A 374 -11.74 -17.93 7.34
CA PRO A 374 -11.38 -19.27 7.78
C PRO A 374 -9.88 -19.44 8.03
N GLY A 375 -9.50 -20.23 9.04
CA GLY A 375 -8.09 -20.53 9.35
C GLY A 375 -7.42 -21.51 8.37
N ASP A 376 -8.20 -22.22 7.54
CA ASP A 376 -7.75 -23.28 6.62
C ASP A 376 -7.20 -22.76 5.27
N ILE A 377 -6.95 -21.45 5.14
CA ILE A 377 -6.37 -20.84 3.93
C ILE A 377 -5.00 -21.45 3.59
N VAL A 378 -4.28 -21.91 4.61
CA VAL A 378 -2.96 -22.52 4.49
C VAL A 378 -3.10 -23.97 4.04
N TYR A 379 -3.11 -24.19 2.72
CA TYR A 379 -3.06 -25.55 2.13
C TYR A 379 -1.82 -26.34 2.57
N ALA A 380 -0.65 -25.70 2.46
CA ALA A 380 0.64 -26.19 2.93
C ALA A 380 1.60 -24.98 3.09
N PRO A 381 2.60 -25.05 3.99
CA PRO A 381 3.56 -23.95 4.18
C PRO A 381 4.38 -23.60 2.93
N GLU A 382 4.53 -24.53 1.98
CA GLU A 382 5.23 -24.30 0.70
C GLU A 382 4.38 -23.48 -0.29
N ASP A 383 3.06 -23.73 -0.27
CA ASP A 383 2.04 -23.21 -1.21
C ASP A 383 1.47 -21.84 -0.80
N PHE A 384 1.84 -21.34 0.38
CA PHE A 384 1.32 -20.13 1.01
C PHE A 384 2.44 -19.10 1.24
N HIS A 385 2.16 -17.83 0.99
CA HIS A 385 3.04 -16.73 1.39
C HIS A 385 2.28 -15.41 1.62
N LEU A 386 2.91 -14.51 2.35
CA LEU A 386 2.47 -13.14 2.49
C LEU A 386 2.98 -12.28 1.33
N ILE A 387 2.20 -11.29 0.88
CA ILE A 387 2.68 -10.18 0.04
C ILE A 387 2.32 -8.87 0.74
N GLY A 388 3.32 -8.18 1.27
CA GLY A 388 3.14 -6.85 1.82
C GLY A 388 3.44 -5.77 0.77
N THR A 389 2.71 -4.66 0.80
CA THR A 389 3.04 -3.45 0.04
C THR A 389 3.09 -2.18 0.89
N SER A 390 3.39 -1.06 0.24
CA SER A 390 3.53 0.29 0.80
C SER A 390 4.74 0.48 1.73
N GLY A 391 4.76 1.62 2.44
CA GLY A 391 5.95 2.21 3.04
C GLY A 391 6.62 1.33 4.10
N THR A 392 5.83 0.63 4.91
CA THR A 392 6.33 -0.20 6.02
C THR A 392 7.28 -1.30 5.55
N VAL A 393 6.80 -2.18 4.68
CA VAL A 393 7.57 -3.36 4.23
C VAL A 393 8.69 -2.99 3.27
N THR A 394 8.51 -1.93 2.47
CA THR A 394 9.57 -1.41 1.58
C THR A 394 10.70 -0.75 2.38
N THR A 395 10.39 -0.06 3.48
CA THR A 395 11.40 0.45 4.42
C THR A 395 12.09 -0.68 5.17
N LEU A 396 11.37 -1.68 5.69
CA LEU A 396 11.96 -2.89 6.32
C LEU A 396 12.94 -3.61 5.38
N ALA A 397 12.56 -3.80 4.12
CA ALA A 397 13.44 -4.40 3.11
C ALA A 397 14.69 -3.53 2.83
N GLY A 398 14.54 -2.20 2.78
CA GLY A 398 15.68 -1.30 2.62
C GLY A 398 16.68 -1.35 3.78
N VAL A 399 16.17 -1.50 5.02
CA VAL A 399 17.00 -1.67 6.24
C VAL A 399 17.65 -3.06 6.29
N HIS A 400 16.92 -4.12 5.91
CA HIS A 400 17.44 -5.49 5.81
C HIS A 400 18.58 -5.60 4.79
N LEU A 401 18.43 -4.96 3.62
CA LEU A 401 19.44 -4.93 2.55
C LEU A 401 20.59 -3.93 2.79
N ASP A 402 20.59 -3.25 3.94
CA ASP A 402 21.53 -2.21 4.37
C ASP A 402 21.83 -1.18 3.26
N LEU A 403 20.76 -0.64 2.65
CA LEU A 403 20.92 0.25 1.50
C LEU A 403 21.44 1.64 1.94
N PRO A 404 22.46 2.21 1.26
CA PRO A 404 22.94 3.56 1.53
C PRO A 404 21.93 4.66 1.14
N ARG A 405 20.88 4.29 0.41
CA ARG A 405 19.68 5.08 0.08
C ARG A 405 18.62 4.13 -0.48
N TYR A 406 17.34 4.49 -0.39
CA TYR A 406 16.27 3.71 -1.01
C TYR A 406 16.51 3.49 -2.53
N ASP A 407 16.40 2.23 -2.98
CA ASP A 407 16.41 1.85 -4.40
C ASP A 407 15.33 0.78 -4.66
N ARG A 408 14.22 1.22 -5.26
CA ARG A 408 13.10 0.36 -5.67
C ARG A 408 13.53 -0.90 -6.42
N ARG A 409 14.58 -0.84 -7.23
CA ARG A 409 15.05 -1.99 -8.05
C ARG A 409 15.69 -3.09 -7.21
N ARG A 410 16.16 -2.75 -6.00
CA ARG A 410 16.70 -3.71 -5.02
C ARG A 410 15.63 -4.20 -4.03
N VAL A 411 14.57 -3.42 -3.81
CA VAL A 411 13.50 -3.68 -2.82
C VAL A 411 12.32 -4.46 -3.41
N ASP A 412 11.89 -4.12 -4.63
CA ASP A 412 10.67 -4.65 -5.23
C ASP A 412 10.81 -6.15 -5.59
N GLY A 413 9.90 -6.97 -5.05
CA GLY A 413 9.85 -8.41 -5.28
C GLY A 413 10.82 -9.24 -4.44
N VAL A 414 11.53 -8.64 -3.48
CA VAL A 414 12.39 -9.32 -2.50
C VAL A 414 11.58 -10.28 -1.63
N TRP A 415 12.20 -11.40 -1.26
CA TRP A 415 11.70 -12.31 -0.24
C TRP A 415 12.41 -12.02 1.09
N LEU A 416 11.64 -12.00 2.17
CA LEU A 416 12.13 -12.01 3.54
C LEU A 416 11.55 -13.25 4.23
N SER A 417 12.39 -14.01 4.92
CA SER A 417 11.93 -15.08 5.82
C SER A 417 11.27 -14.50 7.07
N ASP A 418 10.53 -15.34 7.79
CA ASP A 418 9.88 -14.95 9.04
C ASP A 418 10.91 -14.47 10.09
N ASP A 419 12.02 -15.20 10.24
CA ASP A 419 13.14 -14.84 11.14
C ASP A 419 13.78 -13.50 10.77
N GLU A 420 13.95 -13.20 9.48
CA GLU A 420 14.50 -11.91 9.02
C GLU A 420 13.58 -10.74 9.35
N VAL A 421 12.25 -10.90 9.24
CA VAL A 421 11.30 -9.85 9.64
C VAL A 421 11.33 -9.64 11.15
N THR A 422 11.31 -10.73 11.94
CA THR A 422 11.44 -10.67 13.41
C THR A 422 12.72 -9.95 13.84
N ALA A 423 13.86 -10.31 13.23
CA ALA A 423 15.15 -9.69 13.53
C ALA A 423 15.17 -8.19 13.16
N MET A 424 14.52 -7.78 12.07
CA MET A 424 14.42 -6.37 11.70
C MET A 424 13.49 -5.57 12.61
N GLN A 425 12.34 -6.13 13.02
CA GLN A 425 11.47 -5.47 14.01
C GLN A 425 12.21 -5.27 15.34
N ALA A 426 12.89 -6.30 15.84
CA ALA A 426 13.71 -6.21 17.06
C ALA A 426 14.85 -5.19 16.94
N ARG A 427 15.52 -5.12 15.76
CA ARG A 427 16.56 -4.13 15.48
C ARG A 427 16.01 -2.70 15.42
N LEU A 428 14.83 -2.49 14.85
CA LEU A 428 14.20 -1.16 14.81
C LEU A 428 13.69 -0.72 16.19
N LEU A 429 13.21 -1.66 17.00
CA LEU A 429 12.73 -1.41 18.37
C LEU A 429 13.88 -1.11 19.34
N SER A 430 15.10 -1.56 19.05
CA SER A 430 16.31 -1.21 19.83
C SER A 430 16.90 0.16 19.49
N TRP A 431 16.40 0.83 18.44
CA TRP A 431 16.84 2.16 18.03
C TRP A 431 15.96 3.26 18.62
N ASP A 432 16.59 4.33 19.12
CA ASP A 432 15.88 5.57 19.46
C ASP A 432 15.37 6.31 18.19
N PHE A 433 14.57 7.36 18.38
CA PHE A 433 14.07 8.16 17.26
C PHE A 433 15.22 8.71 16.37
N SER A 434 16.34 9.13 16.98
CA SER A 434 17.46 9.74 16.27
C SER A 434 18.16 8.75 15.34
N ALA A 435 18.40 7.53 15.81
CA ALA A 435 18.98 6.43 15.03
C ALA A 435 18.03 5.96 13.92
N ARG A 436 16.72 5.90 14.17
CA ARG A 436 15.71 5.64 13.12
C ARG A 436 15.70 6.76 12.08
N ALA A 437 15.73 8.02 12.48
CA ALA A 437 15.76 9.18 11.58
C ALA A 437 17.04 9.28 10.75
N ALA A 438 18.18 8.86 11.30
CA ALA A 438 19.47 8.83 10.62
C ALA A 438 19.60 7.69 9.59
N ASN A 439 18.71 6.69 9.60
CA ASN A 439 18.77 5.58 8.65
C ASN A 439 18.37 6.03 7.22
N PRO A 440 19.20 5.78 6.17
CA PRO A 440 18.93 6.25 4.81
C PRO A 440 17.67 5.71 4.12
N CYS A 441 17.04 4.66 4.65
CA CYS A 441 15.78 4.09 4.13
C CYS A 441 14.55 4.49 4.94
N ILE A 442 14.72 5.05 6.13
CA ILE A 442 13.63 5.54 6.99
C ILE A 442 13.49 7.06 6.81
N GLY A 443 14.57 7.80 7.12
CA GLY A 443 14.58 9.27 7.16
C GLY A 443 13.77 9.86 8.33
N PRO A 444 13.91 11.18 8.59
CA PRO A 444 13.21 11.84 9.70
C PRO A 444 11.68 11.78 9.56
N ASP A 445 11.16 11.94 8.34
CA ASP A 445 9.72 12.01 8.04
C ASP A 445 8.94 10.70 8.25
N ARG A 446 9.62 9.60 8.63
CA ARG A 446 9.01 8.29 8.93
C ARG A 446 9.52 7.63 10.22
N ALA A 447 10.44 8.26 10.95
CA ALA A 447 11.08 7.67 12.13
C ALA A 447 10.13 7.47 13.33
N ASP A 448 9.06 8.27 13.38
CA ASP A 448 7.88 8.16 14.24
C ASP A 448 6.92 7.05 13.77
N LEU A 449 6.72 6.90 12.47
CA LEU A 449 5.71 5.98 11.89
C LEU A 449 6.18 4.52 11.76
N VAL A 450 7.50 4.27 11.67
CA VAL A 450 8.03 2.96 11.27
C VAL A 450 7.70 1.82 12.24
N LEU A 451 7.66 2.09 13.55
CA LEU A 451 7.36 1.07 14.56
C LEU A 451 5.86 0.75 14.64
N ALA A 452 4.98 1.73 14.41
CA ALA A 452 3.55 1.48 14.25
C ALA A 452 3.27 0.57 13.04
N GLY A 453 3.95 0.80 11.91
CA GLY A 453 3.89 -0.11 10.76
C GLY A 453 4.41 -1.53 11.09
N CYS A 454 5.50 -1.64 11.86
CA CYS A 454 6.03 -2.92 12.31
C CYS A 454 5.05 -3.68 13.21
N ALA A 455 4.24 -2.98 14.02
CA ALA A 455 3.23 -3.59 14.88
C ALA A 455 2.02 -4.11 14.07
N ILE A 456 1.56 -3.36 13.06
CA ILE A 456 0.51 -3.83 12.14
C ILE A 456 0.97 -5.08 11.38
N LEU A 457 2.20 -5.07 10.86
CA LEU A 457 2.80 -6.23 10.21
C LEU A 457 2.89 -7.45 11.13
N GLU A 458 3.21 -7.24 12.40
CA GLU A 458 3.32 -8.32 13.39
C GLU A 458 1.99 -8.98 13.70
N ALA A 459 0.94 -8.19 13.90
CA ALA A 459 -0.41 -8.70 14.10
C ALA A 459 -0.90 -9.53 12.89
N ILE A 460 -0.59 -9.07 11.67
CA ILE A 460 -0.87 -9.81 10.43
C ILE A 460 -0.08 -11.13 10.36
N ARG A 461 1.22 -11.12 10.67
CA ARG A 461 2.06 -12.33 10.68
C ARG A 461 1.59 -13.38 11.68
N LYS A 462 1.16 -12.96 12.88
CA LYS A 462 0.59 -13.87 13.87
C LYS A 462 -0.76 -14.45 13.45
N ARG A 463 -1.62 -13.64 12.79
CA ARG A 463 -2.91 -14.10 12.25
C ARG A 463 -2.74 -15.07 11.07
N TRP A 464 -1.72 -14.88 10.23
CA TRP A 464 -1.40 -15.75 9.10
C TRP A 464 0.09 -16.14 9.05
N PRO A 465 0.53 -17.09 9.89
CA PRO A 465 1.93 -17.52 9.93
C PRO A 465 2.41 -18.03 8.57
N SER A 466 3.55 -17.53 8.11
CA SER A 466 4.17 -17.94 6.86
C SER A 466 5.68 -17.97 6.99
N ARG A 467 6.35 -18.94 6.34
CA ARG A 467 7.82 -19.00 6.30
C ARG A 467 8.46 -17.80 5.58
N ARG A 468 7.71 -17.11 4.72
CA ARG A 468 8.23 -16.02 3.89
C ARG A 468 7.17 -14.98 3.52
N MET A 469 7.59 -13.72 3.53
CA MET A 469 6.88 -12.57 2.98
C MET A 469 7.58 -12.09 1.72
N ARG A 470 6.79 -11.70 0.71
CA ARG A 470 7.28 -10.96 -0.44
C ARG A 470 6.99 -9.47 -0.31
N VAL A 471 7.98 -8.65 -0.61
CA VAL A 471 7.89 -7.19 -0.56
C VAL A 471 7.49 -6.67 -1.93
N ALA A 472 6.47 -5.81 -1.98
CA ALA A 472 6.07 -5.09 -3.18
C ALA A 472 6.30 -3.59 -3.01
N ASP A 473 7.05 -2.97 -3.93
CA ASP A 473 6.98 -1.52 -4.15
C ASP A 473 5.97 -1.29 -5.29
N ARG A 474 4.76 -1.83 -5.14
CA ARG A 474 3.67 -1.76 -6.12
C ARG A 474 2.34 -1.86 -5.38
N GLY A 475 1.39 -0.99 -5.69
CA GLY A 475 0.08 -1.02 -5.01
C GLY A 475 -0.99 -0.38 -5.87
N LEU A 476 -1.82 0.46 -5.25
CA LEU A 476 -2.97 1.14 -5.86
C LEU A 476 -2.64 1.75 -7.24
N ARG A 477 -1.54 2.50 -7.36
CA ARG A 477 -1.13 3.17 -8.62
C ARG A 477 -0.83 2.17 -9.74
N GLU A 478 -0.06 1.13 -9.45
CA GLU A 478 0.23 0.06 -10.40
C GLU A 478 -1.03 -0.75 -10.75
N GLY A 479 -1.98 -0.89 -9.82
CA GLY A 479 -3.32 -1.44 -10.06
C GLY A 479 -4.12 -0.57 -11.03
N LEU A 480 -4.24 0.73 -10.76
CA LEU A 480 -4.95 1.71 -11.61
C LEU A 480 -4.40 1.73 -13.03
N LEU A 481 -3.07 1.78 -13.20
CA LEU A 481 -2.43 1.69 -14.50
C LEU A 481 -2.76 0.38 -15.20
N THR A 482 -2.72 -0.75 -14.48
CA THR A 482 -2.97 -2.08 -15.04
C THR A 482 -4.42 -2.25 -15.49
N ASP A 483 -5.38 -1.79 -14.69
CA ASP A 483 -6.80 -1.88 -15.03
C ASP A 483 -7.14 -0.98 -16.23
N MET A 484 -6.68 0.28 -16.24
CA MET A 484 -6.86 1.18 -17.40
C MET A 484 -6.23 0.61 -18.69
N MET A 485 -5.01 0.08 -18.62
CA MET A 485 -4.33 -0.53 -19.77
C MET A 485 -5.04 -1.81 -20.26
N ALA A 486 -5.57 -2.62 -19.35
CA ALA A 486 -6.30 -3.84 -19.69
C ALA A 486 -7.67 -3.56 -20.33
N ASP A 487 -8.40 -2.57 -19.81
CA ASP A 487 -9.73 -2.18 -20.30
C ASP A 487 -9.65 -1.56 -21.70
N ASP A 488 -8.69 -0.67 -21.93
CA ASP A 488 -8.42 -0.10 -23.26
C ASP A 488 -7.76 -1.11 -24.22
N GLY A 489 -7.50 -2.34 -23.76
CA GLY A 489 -7.09 -3.47 -24.58
C GLY A 489 -5.66 -3.41 -25.12
N VAL A 490 -4.77 -2.56 -24.58
CA VAL A 490 -3.42 -2.32 -25.14
C VAL A 490 -2.53 -3.57 -25.21
N TRP A 491 -2.85 -4.59 -24.41
CA TRP A 491 -2.16 -5.87 -24.37
C TRP A 491 -2.83 -6.99 -25.15
N ARG A 492 -3.99 -6.75 -25.77
CA ARG A 492 -4.67 -7.73 -26.63
C ARG A 492 -3.90 -7.85 -27.96
N ARG A 493 -3.14 -8.93 -28.14
CA ARG A 493 -2.43 -9.20 -29.41
C ARG A 493 -3.41 -9.10 -30.58
N GLY A 494 -3.03 -8.29 -31.58
CA GLY A 494 -4.01 -7.70 -32.51
C GLY A 494 -4.72 -8.70 -33.42
N ARG A 495 -6.05 -8.75 -33.31
CA ARG A 495 -6.94 -9.23 -34.39
C ARG A 495 -7.03 -8.20 -35.54
N HIS A 496 -6.78 -6.91 -35.27
CA HIS A 496 -6.93 -5.84 -36.25
C HIS A 496 -5.83 -5.75 -37.33
N ARG A 497 -4.59 -6.18 -37.06
CA ARG A 497 -3.48 -6.03 -38.03
C ARG A 497 -3.57 -6.96 -39.26
N ARG A 498 -4.53 -7.90 -39.30
CA ARG A 498 -4.75 -8.83 -40.42
C ARG A 498 -5.84 -8.39 -41.41
N ASN A 499 -6.82 -7.55 -40.99
CA ASN A 499 -7.89 -7.09 -41.89
C ASN A 499 -7.52 -5.87 -42.76
N GLN A 500 -6.51 -5.07 -42.39
CA GLN A 500 -6.08 -3.91 -43.19
C GLN A 500 -5.08 -4.25 -44.33
N ARG A 501 -4.69 -5.52 -44.50
CA ARG A 501 -3.88 -5.99 -45.64
C ARG A 501 -4.64 -6.86 -46.65
N GLY A 502 -5.97 -6.99 -46.49
CA GLY A 502 -6.84 -7.78 -47.37
C GLY A 502 -7.52 -6.96 -48.48
N GLY A 503 -6.94 -5.84 -48.90
CA GLY A 503 -7.64 -4.83 -49.70
C GLY A 503 -6.79 -4.10 -50.72
N HIS A 504 -6.21 -4.82 -51.69
CA HIS A 504 -6.04 -4.26 -53.04
C HIS A 504 -6.22 -5.34 -54.11
N ARG A 505 -6.89 -4.94 -55.20
CA ARG A 505 -7.42 -5.79 -56.27
C ARG A 505 -6.33 -6.26 -57.23
N ASN A 506 -6.55 -7.40 -57.87
CA ASN A 506 -5.96 -7.71 -59.18
C ASN A 506 -7.04 -7.47 -60.26
N PRO A 507 -6.78 -6.73 -61.36
CA PRO A 507 -7.81 -6.37 -62.34
C PRO A 507 -7.96 -7.39 -63.49
N ALA A 508 -9.13 -7.36 -64.13
CA ALA A 508 -9.44 -7.80 -65.51
C ALA A 508 -8.89 -9.16 -66.01
N LYS A 509 -9.79 -10.12 -66.21
CA LYS A 509 -9.68 -11.08 -67.33
C LYS A 509 -10.29 -10.43 -68.58
N PRO A 510 -9.71 -10.62 -69.79
CA PRO A 510 -10.39 -10.26 -71.04
C PRO A 510 -11.44 -11.32 -71.41
N GLU A 511 -12.49 -10.88 -72.11
CA GLU A 511 -13.49 -11.77 -72.72
C GLU A 511 -13.08 -12.18 -74.15
N GLY A 512 -13.49 -13.39 -74.55
CA GLY A 512 -13.76 -13.75 -75.94
C GLY A 512 -12.63 -14.40 -76.75
N GLN A 513 -12.80 -15.70 -77.08
CA GLN A 513 -13.18 -16.16 -78.43
C GLN A 513 -13.30 -17.69 -78.50
N ALA A 514 -14.31 -18.17 -79.26
CA ALA A 514 -14.44 -19.46 -79.97
C ALA A 514 -14.14 -20.80 -79.23
N SER A 515 -14.94 -21.87 -79.37
CA SER A 515 -16.07 -22.19 -80.26
C SER A 515 -17.14 -23.00 -79.52
#